data_AF-A0A7V4UFM4-F1
#
_entry.id   AF-A0A7V4UFM4-F1
#
_cell.length_a   1.000
_cell.length_b   1.000
_cell.length_c   1.000
_cell.angle_alpha   90.00
_cell.angle_beta   90.00
_cell.angle_gamma   90.00
#
_symmetry.space_group_name_H-M   'P 1'
#
loop_
_entity.id
_entity.type
_entity.pdbx_description
1 polymer ?
#
loop_
_entity_poly.entity_id
_entity_poly.type
_entity_poly.pdbx_seq_one_letter_code
_entity_poly.pdbx_strand_id
1 'polypeptide(L)'
;MLVRWTATLVSVMRIALRKRMEIALAEGWTVHGFVVFGVDGNRVDVPRTKSHEAANGVVARPATGPKGVQRSRCLALAAGSATALQSGSRTEEADSSRAIREELHSLTLRYPLRRAFTLVELLVVIAIIGVLVALLLPAVQAAREASRRTKCQNNLRQVGLAMFNFEDSKKRLPEGMEIDVTIHCAGGDCRGNSLWTLLLPYLEQGNTFNQYDPKLGWNTSFHVNTLGALPMPVYVCPSDGKWTLYKNRRNYFGIAGGRVRLSHGWRGDVYQDGVFKMQTARRLAEISDETSNTLAIGEAVHPMRWGLGPGYGIQEIGGPVGWLVGGACLKPNCLLNDQSYGRDMRNTKFPINATVPMLMDNENDIPYGSQHPGGASFIYADGHVGFLTQNLAMTAYQSLASCEGGEVADAGN
;
A
#
# COMPACT_ATOMS: atom_id res chain seq x y z
N MET A 1 -8.30 6.24 51.18
CA MET A 1 -7.37 5.57 50.25
C MET A 1 -7.78 5.70 48.78
N LEU A 2 -9.05 5.52 48.38
CA LEU A 2 -9.51 5.65 46.98
C LEU A 2 -9.21 7.02 46.30
N VAL A 3 -9.25 8.13 47.04
CA VAL A 3 -9.02 9.48 46.48
C VAL A 3 -7.55 9.71 46.05
N ARG A 4 -6.59 8.99 46.65
CA ARG A 4 -5.19 9.06 46.21
C ARG A 4 -4.96 8.28 44.92
N TRP A 5 -5.65 7.16 44.71
CA TRP A 5 -5.51 6.33 43.51
C TRP A 5 -6.13 6.98 42.27
N THR A 6 -7.26 7.69 42.41
CA THR A 6 -7.85 8.43 41.28
C THR A 6 -6.94 9.58 40.83
N ALA A 7 -6.29 10.27 41.76
CA ALA A 7 -5.30 11.31 41.44
C ALA A 7 -4.08 10.74 40.70
N THR A 8 -3.56 9.58 41.12
CA THR A 8 -2.45 8.91 40.43
C THR A 8 -2.85 8.44 39.03
N LEU A 9 -4.03 7.86 38.87
CA LEU A 9 -4.51 7.36 37.58
C LEU A 9 -4.80 8.48 36.58
N VAL A 10 -5.37 9.60 37.06
CA VAL A 10 -5.54 10.82 36.26
C VAL A 10 -4.20 11.45 35.90
N SER A 11 -3.21 11.40 36.80
CA SER A 11 -1.85 11.90 36.51
C SER A 11 -1.15 11.05 35.45
N VAL A 12 -1.25 9.73 35.53
CA VAL A 12 -0.71 8.80 34.52
C VAL A 12 -1.42 8.97 33.17
N MET A 13 -2.75 9.12 33.15
CA MET A 13 -3.49 9.42 31.93
C MET A 13 -3.09 10.78 31.33
N ARG A 14 -2.87 11.81 32.16
CA ARG A 14 -2.39 13.11 31.69
C ARG A 14 -0.98 13.02 31.10
N ILE A 15 -0.08 12.25 31.70
CA ILE A 15 1.28 12.02 31.17
C ILE A 15 1.22 11.26 29.84
N ALA A 16 0.39 10.22 29.74
CA ALA A 16 0.21 9.45 28.51
C ALA A 16 -0.41 10.29 27.37
N LEU A 17 -1.40 11.13 27.70
CA LEU A 17 -2.02 12.05 26.74
C LEU A 17 -1.04 13.15 26.30
N ARG A 18 -0.26 13.71 27.23
CA ARG A 18 0.75 14.73 26.90
C ARG A 18 1.84 14.17 25.99
N LYS A 19 2.31 12.95 26.26
CA LYS A 19 3.31 12.27 25.42
C LYS A 19 2.77 11.90 24.04
N ARG A 20 1.49 11.52 23.93
CA ARG A 20 0.82 11.35 22.63
C ARG A 20 0.65 12.66 21.87
N MET A 21 0.40 13.76 22.57
CA MET A 21 0.24 15.09 21.97
C MET A 21 1.57 15.65 21.47
N GLU A 22 2.67 15.41 22.19
CA GLU A 22 4.03 15.74 21.74
C GLU A 22 4.42 14.95 20.48
N ILE A 23 4.07 13.67 20.40
CA ILE A 23 4.29 12.85 19.19
C ILE A 23 3.43 13.37 18.01
N ALA A 24 2.16 13.69 18.25
CA ALA A 24 1.29 14.23 17.20
C ALA A 24 1.75 15.61 16.70
N LEU A 25 2.28 16.47 17.57
CA LEU A 25 2.84 17.77 17.17
C LEU A 25 4.16 17.62 16.40
N ALA A 26 5.01 16.64 16.76
CA ALA A 26 6.23 16.31 16.03
C ALA A 26 5.95 15.75 14.62
N GLU A 27 4.76 15.18 14.41
CA GLU A 27 4.26 14.68 13.13
C GLU A 27 3.42 15.70 12.33
N GLY A 28 3.38 16.97 12.77
CA GLY A 28 2.78 18.08 12.00
C GLY A 28 1.27 18.31 12.20
N TRP A 29 0.65 17.71 13.21
CA TRP A 29 -0.78 17.87 13.49
C TRP A 29 -1.06 19.11 14.37
N THR A 30 -2.01 19.98 14.00
CA THR A 30 -2.43 21.12 14.85
C THR A 30 -3.69 20.81 15.64
N VAL A 31 -3.75 21.29 16.90
CA VAL A 31 -4.81 20.94 17.87
C VAL A 31 -5.74 22.13 18.11
N HIS A 32 -7.01 22.01 17.71
CA HIS A 32 -8.10 22.87 18.17
C HIS A 32 -9.22 22.02 18.78
N GLY A 33 -9.45 22.15 20.09
CA GLY A 33 -10.63 21.65 20.83
C GLY A 33 -11.09 20.21 20.55
N PHE A 34 -10.62 19.25 21.35
CA PHE A 34 -11.13 17.87 21.50
C PHE A 34 -11.51 17.06 20.23
N VAL A 35 -11.06 17.46 19.04
CA VAL A 35 -11.15 16.67 17.81
C VAL A 35 -9.84 16.84 17.03
N VAL A 36 -9.19 15.72 16.69
CA VAL A 36 -7.97 15.69 15.87
C VAL A 36 -8.39 15.62 14.41
N PHE A 37 -8.04 16.63 13.62
CA PHE A 37 -8.21 16.65 12.16
C PHE A 37 -6.84 16.63 11.49
N GLY A 38 -6.71 15.89 10.39
CA GLY A 38 -5.56 15.97 9.50
C GLY A 38 -5.60 17.30 8.76
N VAL A 39 -4.51 18.07 8.81
CA VAL A 39 -4.40 19.32 8.06
C VAL A 39 -3.93 19.00 6.65
N ASP A 40 -4.85 19.03 5.69
CA ASP A 40 -4.51 19.27 4.30
C ASP A 40 -4.01 20.71 4.17
N GLY A 41 -2.74 20.86 3.81
CA GLY A 41 -2.13 22.16 3.62
C GLY A 41 -0.92 22.08 2.70
N ASN A 42 -1.13 22.37 1.42
CA ASN A 42 -0.28 23.34 0.73
C ASN A 42 -1.01 23.95 -0.47
N ARG A 43 -1.44 25.20 -0.28
CA ARG A 43 -1.52 26.18 -1.37
C ARG A 43 -0.09 26.49 -1.79
N VAL A 44 0.20 26.27 -3.07
CA VAL A 44 1.43 26.75 -3.71
C VAL A 44 1.18 28.19 -4.15
N ASP A 45 1.92 29.13 -3.57
CA ASP A 45 2.08 30.48 -4.11
C ASP A 45 2.85 30.40 -5.44
N VAL A 46 2.24 30.90 -6.50
CA VAL A 46 2.83 31.02 -7.83
C VAL A 46 3.54 32.37 -7.94
N PRO A 47 4.84 32.45 -8.29
CA PRO A 47 5.43 33.71 -8.70
C PRO A 47 4.99 34.01 -10.14
N ARG A 48 4.38 35.20 -10.33
CA ARG A 48 4.07 35.77 -11.65
C ARG A 48 5.37 36.03 -12.43
N THR A 49 5.49 35.40 -13.60
CA THR A 49 6.32 35.92 -14.70
C THR A 49 5.44 36.21 -15.91
N LYS A 50 5.70 37.37 -16.52
CA LYS A 50 5.03 37.93 -17.70
C LYS A 50 5.44 37.15 -18.95
N SER A 51 4.51 36.88 -19.87
CA SER A 51 4.63 37.21 -21.31
C SER A 51 3.45 36.71 -22.14
N HIS A 52 2.93 37.65 -22.94
CA HIS A 52 2.41 37.57 -24.31
C HIS A 52 1.37 36.50 -24.75
N GLU A 53 0.21 37.05 -25.12
CA GLU A 53 -0.47 36.92 -26.43
C GLU A 53 -1.63 35.94 -26.67
N ALA A 54 -2.65 36.56 -27.29
CA ALA A 54 -3.71 36.05 -28.15
C ALA A 54 -4.91 35.30 -27.51
N ALA A 55 -5.95 36.10 -27.24
CA ALA A 55 -7.34 35.67 -27.11
C ALA A 55 -8.08 35.84 -28.45
N ASN A 56 -8.92 34.85 -28.81
CA ASN A 56 -10.17 35.02 -29.57
C ASN A 56 -11.26 34.37 -28.70
N GLY A 57 -12.21 35.13 -28.15
CA GLY A 57 -13.52 35.37 -28.77
C GLY A 57 -14.44 34.17 -28.49
N VAL A 58 -15.45 34.24 -27.62
CA VAL A 58 -16.79 34.75 -27.96
C VAL A 58 -17.56 35.20 -26.70
N VAL A 59 -18.38 36.21 -26.93
CA VAL A 59 -19.17 37.07 -26.05
C VAL A 59 -20.56 36.49 -25.73
N ALA A 60 -21.04 36.70 -24.50
CA ALA A 60 -22.42 37.13 -24.24
C ALA A 60 -22.52 37.82 -22.86
N ARG A 61 -23.19 38.99 -22.85
CA ARG A 61 -23.25 40.01 -21.80
C ARG A 61 -24.45 39.83 -20.82
N PRO A 62 -24.53 40.62 -19.73
CA PRO A 62 -25.17 40.25 -18.46
C PRO A 62 -26.49 40.99 -18.16
N ALA A 63 -27.14 40.61 -17.05
CA ALA A 63 -28.06 41.47 -16.30
C ALA A 63 -27.92 41.25 -14.77
N THR A 64 -27.33 42.29 -14.14
CA THR A 64 -27.56 42.89 -12.82
C THR A 64 -28.46 42.22 -11.75
N GLY A 65 -27.94 42.17 -10.51
CA GLY A 65 -28.68 42.67 -9.33
C GLY A 65 -28.69 41.74 -8.09
N PRO A 66 -28.43 42.21 -6.85
CA PRO A 66 -27.93 41.34 -5.77
C PRO A 66 -28.76 41.29 -4.47
N LYS A 67 -28.33 40.38 -3.59
CA LYS A 67 -28.44 40.29 -2.11
C LYS A 67 -29.72 39.68 -1.50
N GLY A 68 -29.51 38.59 -0.76
CA GLY A 68 -30.46 38.06 0.23
C GLY A 68 -29.88 36.85 0.95
N VAL A 69 -29.38 37.06 2.17
CA VAL A 69 -28.86 36.05 3.11
C VAL A 69 -30.04 35.27 3.71
N GLN A 70 -30.02 33.94 3.67
CA GLN A 70 -30.81 33.10 4.60
C GLN A 70 -30.04 31.84 5.03
N ARG A 71 -29.92 31.68 6.35
CA ARG A 71 -29.52 30.46 7.05
C ARG A 71 -30.75 29.55 7.18
N SER A 72 -30.57 28.28 6.84
CA SER A 72 -31.60 27.25 6.86
C SER A 72 -31.92 26.74 8.27
N ARG A 73 -33.21 26.52 8.48
CA ARG A 73 -33.90 26.01 9.67
C ARG A 73 -33.69 24.50 9.83
N CYS A 74 -33.63 24.04 11.08
CA CYS A 74 -34.07 22.70 11.47
C CYS A 74 -35.45 22.80 12.14
N LEU A 75 -36.25 21.79 11.84
CA LEU A 75 -37.69 21.64 12.03
C LEU A 75 -38.02 21.23 13.47
N ALA A 76 -38.98 21.90 14.11
CA ALA A 76 -39.66 21.42 15.32
C ALA A 76 -41.17 21.66 15.14
N LEU A 77 -41.95 20.58 15.24
CA LEU A 77 -43.41 20.57 15.09
C LEU A 77 -44.11 21.00 16.39
N ALA A 78 -45.06 21.93 16.19
CA ALA A 78 -46.36 22.08 16.83
C ALA A 78 -46.47 22.12 18.37
N ALA A 79 -46.59 23.34 18.90
CA ALA A 79 -47.38 23.66 20.08
C ALA A 79 -48.59 24.50 19.64
N GLY A 80 -49.79 24.02 19.96
CA GLY A 80 -51.05 24.72 19.74
C GLY A 80 -51.40 25.64 20.92
N SER A 81 -51.59 26.90 20.57
CA SER A 81 -52.27 28.03 21.21
C SER A 81 -52.99 27.83 22.55
N ALA A 82 -52.63 28.67 23.52
CA ALA A 82 -53.54 29.13 24.57
C ALA A 82 -53.25 30.61 24.89
N THR A 83 -54.15 31.47 24.43
CA THR A 83 -54.32 32.87 24.85
C THR A 83 -55.42 32.91 25.90
N ALA A 84 -55.16 33.49 27.08
CA ALA A 84 -56.04 34.44 27.76
C ALA A 84 -55.53 34.74 29.18
N LEU A 85 -55.67 36.02 29.54
CA LEU A 85 -55.21 36.65 30.76
C LEU A 85 -56.12 36.38 31.98
N GLN A 86 -55.45 36.43 33.13
CA GLN A 86 -55.81 37.08 34.40
C GLN A 86 -56.93 36.55 35.32
N SER A 87 -56.46 36.38 36.57
CA SER A 87 -57.06 36.79 37.84
C SER A 87 -58.14 35.90 38.46
N GLY A 88 -57.84 35.39 39.67
CA GLY A 88 -58.79 34.69 40.52
C GLY A 88 -58.07 34.05 41.70
N SER A 89 -58.16 34.70 42.85
CA SER A 89 -57.57 34.30 44.12
C SER A 89 -58.40 33.27 44.88
N ARG A 90 -57.70 32.48 45.70
CA ARG A 90 -58.10 31.91 47.00
C ARG A 90 -58.95 30.61 47.01
N THR A 91 -58.37 29.64 47.72
CA THR A 91 -58.98 28.64 48.63
C THR A 91 -59.66 27.40 48.04
N GLU A 92 -58.89 26.45 47.49
CA GLU A 92 -59.27 25.02 47.41
C GLU A 92 -58.04 24.07 47.48
N GLU A 93 -57.06 24.35 48.35
CA GLU A 93 -55.78 23.61 48.46
C GLU A 93 -55.70 22.71 49.70
N ALA A 94 -56.78 22.00 50.08
CA ALA A 94 -56.76 21.21 51.32
C ALA A 94 -57.31 19.78 51.24
N ASP A 95 -58.04 19.36 50.20
CA ASP A 95 -58.76 18.07 50.26
C ASP A 95 -58.30 16.99 49.26
N SER A 96 -57.41 17.30 48.31
CA SER A 96 -56.91 16.33 47.33
C SER A 96 -55.61 15.61 47.76
N SER A 97 -54.97 16.05 48.85
CA SER A 97 -53.69 15.51 49.33
C SER A 97 -53.81 14.26 50.20
N ARG A 98 -55.03 13.89 50.64
CA ARG A 98 -55.26 12.69 51.47
C ARG A 98 -55.43 11.41 50.65
N ALA A 99 -56.01 11.48 49.46
CA ALA A 99 -56.23 10.29 48.62
C ALA A 99 -54.94 9.74 47.98
N ILE A 100 -53.91 10.56 47.76
CA ILE A 100 -52.63 10.12 47.17
C ILE A 100 -51.72 9.46 48.23
N ARG A 101 -51.99 9.63 49.53
CA ARG A 101 -51.14 9.07 50.60
C ARG A 101 -51.42 7.61 50.93
N GLU A 102 -52.55 7.05 50.52
CA GLU A 102 -52.89 5.65 50.83
C GLU A 102 -52.48 4.64 49.74
N GLU A 103 -52.26 5.06 48.49
CA GLU A 103 -51.73 4.16 47.43
C GLU A 103 -50.19 4.02 47.44
N LEU A 104 -49.47 4.79 48.26
CA LEU A 104 -48.00 4.73 48.31
C LEU A 104 -47.43 3.64 49.24
N HIS A 105 -48.28 2.74 49.77
CA HIS A 105 -47.86 1.70 50.72
C HIS A 105 -47.74 0.28 50.11
N SER A 106 -48.04 0.08 48.82
CA SER A 106 -48.06 -1.26 48.21
C SER A 106 -47.02 -1.51 47.10
N LEU A 107 -46.14 -0.56 46.79
CA LEU A 107 -45.03 -0.75 45.83
C LEU A 107 -43.65 -0.72 46.50
N THR A 108 -43.48 -1.51 47.58
CA THR A 108 -42.14 -1.92 48.00
C THR A 108 -41.65 -3.03 47.08
N LEU A 109 -41.20 -2.67 45.87
CA LEU A 109 -40.34 -3.53 45.09
C LEU A 109 -39.11 -3.85 45.95
N ARG A 110 -39.08 -5.06 46.50
CA ARG A 110 -37.87 -5.65 47.07
C ARG A 110 -36.86 -5.76 45.93
N TYR A 111 -36.09 -4.71 45.69
CA TYR A 111 -34.85 -4.86 44.95
C TYR A 111 -34.00 -5.83 45.78
N PRO A 112 -33.70 -7.06 45.28
CA PRO A 112 -32.80 -7.93 46.00
C PRO A 112 -31.53 -7.12 46.24
N LEU A 113 -31.11 -7.04 47.51
CA LEU A 113 -29.87 -6.39 47.91
C LEU A 113 -28.75 -6.95 47.04
N ARG A 114 -28.38 -6.20 45.99
CA ARG A 114 -27.28 -6.56 45.10
C ARG A 114 -26.04 -6.52 45.98
N ARG A 115 -25.43 -7.69 46.23
CA ARG A 115 -24.15 -7.77 46.94
C ARG A 115 -23.18 -6.79 46.26
N ALA A 116 -22.71 -5.80 47.00
CA ALA A 116 -21.71 -4.87 46.52
C ALA A 116 -20.40 -5.65 46.35
N PHE A 117 -19.81 -5.58 45.15
CA PHE A 117 -18.52 -6.19 44.86
C PHE A 117 -17.45 -5.64 45.81
N THR A 118 -16.65 -6.53 46.40
CA THR A 118 -15.52 -6.08 47.21
C THR A 118 -14.41 -5.55 46.30
N LEU A 119 -13.64 -4.58 46.79
CA LEU A 119 -12.50 -4.00 46.04
C LEU A 119 -11.50 -5.09 45.61
N VAL A 120 -11.35 -6.13 46.42
CA VAL A 120 -10.45 -7.27 46.14
C VAL A 120 -10.96 -8.10 44.97
N GLU A 121 -12.25 -8.45 44.93
CA GLU A 121 -12.84 -9.22 43.82
C GLU A 121 -12.69 -8.48 42.48
N LEU A 122 -12.92 -7.17 42.47
CA LEU A 122 -12.72 -6.37 41.26
C LEU A 122 -11.25 -6.35 40.83
N LEU A 123 -10.32 -6.22 41.78
CA LEU A 123 -8.89 -6.18 41.51
C LEU A 123 -8.37 -7.50 40.94
N VAL A 124 -8.85 -8.64 41.44
CA VAL A 124 -8.48 -9.96 40.91
C VAL A 124 -8.98 -10.14 39.49
N VAL A 125 -10.21 -9.73 39.19
CA VAL A 125 -10.78 -9.84 37.83
C VAL A 125 -9.99 -9.02 36.82
N ILE A 126 -9.68 -7.76 37.14
CA ILE A 126 -8.86 -6.93 36.23
C ILE A 126 -7.44 -7.47 36.10
N ALA A 127 -6.87 -8.08 37.15
CA ALA A 127 -5.55 -8.71 37.08
C ALA A 127 -5.56 -9.91 36.14
N ILE A 128 -6.57 -10.78 36.23
CA ILE A 128 -6.72 -11.94 35.33
C ILE A 128 -6.93 -11.48 33.88
N ILE A 129 -7.84 -10.53 33.64
CA ILE A 129 -8.06 -9.97 32.29
C ILE A 129 -6.77 -9.34 31.75
N GLY A 130 -6.04 -8.59 32.60
CA GLY A 130 -4.75 -7.99 32.24
C GLY A 130 -3.73 -9.03 31.78
N VAL A 131 -3.59 -10.13 32.52
CA VAL A 131 -2.69 -11.25 32.14
C VAL A 131 -3.14 -11.93 30.86
N LEU A 132 -4.44 -12.22 30.70
CA LEU A 132 -4.97 -12.83 29.49
C LEU A 132 -4.75 -11.96 28.25
N VAL A 133 -5.03 -10.66 28.34
CA VAL A 133 -4.82 -9.72 27.22
C VAL A 133 -3.34 -9.57 26.89
N ALA A 134 -2.46 -9.52 27.90
CA ALA A 134 -1.02 -9.44 27.71
C ALA A 134 -0.47 -10.65 26.93
N LEU A 135 -1.02 -11.85 27.17
CA LEU A 135 -0.62 -13.06 26.45
C LEU A 135 -1.26 -13.18 25.06
N LEU A 136 -2.48 -12.66 24.88
CA LEU A 136 -3.22 -12.75 23.61
C LEU A 136 -2.77 -11.72 22.57
N LEU A 137 -2.33 -10.52 22.97
CA LEU A 137 -1.99 -9.46 22.03
C LEU A 137 -0.83 -9.84 21.08
N PRO A 138 0.31 -10.37 21.57
CA PRO A 138 1.40 -10.83 20.70
C PRO A 138 0.94 -11.97 19.77
N ALA A 139 0.13 -12.89 20.29
CA ALA A 139 -0.38 -14.03 19.52
C ALA A 139 -1.29 -13.60 18.37
N VAL A 140 -2.19 -12.64 18.59
CA VAL A 140 -3.08 -12.10 17.54
C VAL A 140 -2.27 -11.40 16.44
N GLN A 141 -1.21 -10.69 16.80
CA GLN A 141 -0.35 -10.01 15.82
C GLN A 141 0.43 -11.01 14.96
N ALA A 142 1.02 -12.03 15.60
CA ALA A 142 1.71 -13.12 14.90
C ALA A 142 0.77 -13.87 13.95
N ALA A 143 -0.44 -14.19 14.40
CA ALA A 143 -1.46 -14.86 13.57
C ALA A 143 -1.87 -13.99 12.36
N ARG A 144 -2.05 -12.67 12.56
CA ARG A 144 -2.36 -11.73 11.46
C ARG A 144 -1.24 -11.67 10.43
N GLU A 145 0.02 -11.63 10.86
CA GLU A 145 1.14 -11.60 9.92
C GLU A 145 1.30 -12.92 9.17
N ALA A 146 1.12 -14.06 9.84
CA ALA A 146 1.11 -15.36 9.17
C ALA A 146 0.02 -15.45 8.09
N SER A 147 -1.17 -14.90 8.36
CA SER A 147 -2.24 -14.80 7.36
C SER A 147 -1.86 -13.90 6.18
N ARG A 148 -1.27 -12.72 6.45
CA ARG A 148 -0.82 -11.82 5.37
C ARG A 148 0.27 -12.46 4.51
N ARG A 149 1.25 -13.13 5.13
CA ARG A 149 2.29 -13.90 4.42
C ARG A 149 1.71 -14.99 3.55
N THR A 150 0.73 -15.74 4.05
CA THR A 150 0.03 -16.76 3.27
C THR A 150 -0.66 -16.13 2.04
N LYS A 151 -1.27 -14.95 2.20
CA LYS A 151 -1.84 -14.21 1.06
C LYS A 151 -0.79 -13.77 0.05
N CYS A 152 0.37 -13.24 0.50
CA CYS A 152 1.46 -12.85 -0.41
C CYS A 152 1.98 -14.07 -1.20
N GLN A 153 2.13 -15.22 -0.55
CA GLN A 153 2.49 -16.47 -1.22
C GLN A 153 1.43 -16.95 -2.20
N ASN A 154 0.14 -16.81 -1.87
CA ASN A 154 -0.95 -17.17 -2.79
C ASN A 154 -1.07 -16.23 -3.99
N ASN A 155 -0.77 -14.94 -3.81
CA ASN A 155 -0.65 -13.99 -4.91
C ASN A 155 0.49 -14.38 -5.84
N LEU A 156 1.67 -14.69 -5.28
CA LEU A 156 2.79 -15.23 -6.05
C LEU A 156 2.42 -16.53 -6.78
N ARG A 157 1.76 -17.49 -6.12
CA ARG A 157 1.28 -18.72 -6.80
C ARG A 157 0.37 -18.41 -7.99
N GLN A 158 -0.53 -17.44 -7.87
CA GLN A 158 -1.38 -17.02 -9.00
C GLN A 158 -0.56 -16.44 -10.15
N VAL A 159 0.47 -15.64 -9.87
CA VAL A 159 1.41 -15.15 -10.89
C VAL A 159 2.19 -16.30 -11.53
N GLY A 160 2.65 -17.29 -10.76
CA GLY A 160 3.33 -18.48 -11.27
C GLY A 160 2.43 -19.32 -12.19
N LEU A 161 1.16 -19.52 -11.81
CA LEU A 161 0.17 -20.19 -12.66
C LEU A 161 -0.09 -19.41 -13.95
N ALA A 162 -0.21 -18.09 -13.86
CA ALA A 162 -0.36 -17.23 -15.05
C ALA A 162 0.84 -17.31 -15.98
N MET A 163 2.05 -17.39 -15.43
CA MET A 163 3.28 -17.58 -16.19
C MET A 163 3.29 -18.92 -16.94
N PHE A 164 2.82 -20.00 -16.32
CA PHE A 164 2.69 -21.29 -17.01
C PHE A 164 1.59 -21.32 -18.05
N ASN A 165 0.45 -20.68 -17.81
CA ASN A 165 -0.60 -20.56 -18.83
C ASN A 165 -0.11 -19.70 -20.02
N PHE A 166 0.70 -18.67 -19.75
CA PHE A 166 1.40 -17.93 -20.80
C PHE A 166 2.35 -18.85 -21.57
N GLU A 167 3.17 -19.63 -20.87
CA GLU A 167 4.12 -20.56 -21.50
C GLU A 167 3.41 -21.62 -22.33
N ASP A 168 2.31 -22.22 -21.85
CA ASP A 168 1.58 -23.22 -22.61
C ASP A 168 0.98 -22.63 -23.90
N SER A 169 0.49 -21.39 -23.85
CA SER A 169 -0.11 -20.74 -25.03
C SER A 169 0.91 -20.14 -26.00
N LYS A 170 2.06 -19.63 -25.50
CA LYS A 170 3.08 -18.93 -26.31
C LYS A 170 4.32 -19.79 -26.59
N LYS A 171 4.44 -20.96 -25.95
CA LYS A 171 5.58 -21.89 -26.00
C LYS A 171 6.91 -21.24 -25.63
N ARG A 172 6.84 -20.22 -24.76
CA ARG A 172 7.95 -19.45 -24.20
C ARG A 172 7.48 -18.74 -22.94
N LEU A 173 8.38 -18.53 -21.98
CA LEU A 173 8.12 -17.64 -20.87
C LEU A 173 8.02 -16.19 -21.38
N PRO A 174 7.28 -15.33 -20.67
CA PRO A 174 7.22 -13.91 -21.01
C PRO A 174 8.61 -13.29 -20.90
N GLU A 175 8.86 -12.29 -21.74
CA GLU A 175 10.05 -11.44 -21.60
C GLU A 175 9.88 -10.55 -20.38
N GLY A 176 10.99 -10.19 -19.74
CA GLY A 176 10.97 -9.09 -18.76
C GLY A 176 10.51 -7.79 -19.40
N MET A 177 10.84 -7.61 -20.68
CA MET A 177 10.24 -6.56 -21.46
C MET A 177 10.25 -6.89 -22.94
N GLU A 178 9.06 -6.88 -23.54
CA GLU A 178 8.89 -7.11 -24.97
C GLU A 178 8.96 -5.78 -25.72
N ILE A 179 10.06 -5.57 -26.47
CA ILE A 179 10.31 -4.32 -27.19
C ILE A 179 10.44 -4.59 -28.68
N ASP A 180 9.49 -4.05 -29.45
CA ASP A 180 9.66 -3.84 -30.87
C ASP A 180 10.32 -2.48 -31.11
N VAL A 181 11.56 -2.49 -31.62
CA VAL A 181 12.33 -1.26 -31.83
C VAL A 181 11.73 -0.32 -32.90
N THR A 182 10.87 -0.85 -33.77
CA THR A 182 10.20 -0.08 -34.82
C THR A 182 8.96 0.65 -34.30
N ILE A 183 8.31 0.08 -33.28
CA ILE A 183 7.03 0.58 -32.75
C ILE A 183 7.22 1.32 -31.42
N HIS A 184 7.98 0.75 -30.48
CA HIS A 184 8.02 1.17 -29.07
C HIS A 184 9.06 2.27 -28.77
N CYS A 185 9.81 2.72 -29.78
CA CYS A 185 10.94 3.63 -29.60
C CYS A 185 10.65 5.04 -30.14
N ALA A 186 9.88 5.81 -29.36
CA ALA A 186 9.53 7.19 -29.66
C ALA A 186 10.70 8.11 -29.32
N GLY A 187 11.21 8.86 -30.32
CA GLY A 187 12.32 9.80 -30.10
C GLY A 187 13.64 9.15 -29.66
N GLY A 188 13.80 7.83 -29.85
CA GLY A 188 14.98 7.08 -29.43
C GLY A 188 14.85 6.35 -28.08
N ASP A 189 13.82 6.66 -27.29
CA ASP A 189 13.52 5.99 -26.01
C ASP A 189 12.50 4.87 -26.23
N CYS A 190 12.94 3.65 -25.97
CA CYS A 190 12.20 2.42 -26.18
C CYS A 190 11.52 1.96 -24.90
N ARG A 191 10.19 1.94 -24.89
CA ARG A 191 9.39 1.48 -23.75
C ARG A 191 8.40 0.45 -24.23
N GLY A 192 8.73 -0.82 -24.03
CA GLY A 192 7.96 -1.95 -24.54
C GLY A 192 6.78 -2.34 -23.67
N ASN A 193 6.44 -3.62 -23.66
CA ASN A 193 5.42 -4.19 -22.78
C ASN A 193 6.11 -4.82 -21.56
N SER A 194 5.60 -4.54 -20.36
CA SER A 194 6.11 -5.12 -19.12
C SER A 194 5.68 -6.58 -18.97
N LEU A 195 6.50 -7.41 -18.32
CA LEU A 195 6.16 -8.78 -17.92
C LEU A 195 4.75 -8.86 -17.32
N TRP A 196 4.47 -7.91 -16.43
CA TRP A 196 3.25 -7.83 -15.64
C TRP A 196 2.01 -7.47 -16.45
N THR A 197 2.18 -6.76 -17.56
CA THR A 197 1.06 -6.44 -18.46
C THR A 197 0.74 -7.63 -19.36
N LEU A 198 1.78 -8.35 -19.81
CA LEU A 198 1.64 -9.54 -20.64
C LEU A 198 0.97 -10.72 -19.90
N LEU A 199 1.10 -10.78 -18.57
CA LEU A 199 0.46 -11.80 -17.74
C LEU A 199 -1.02 -11.54 -17.42
N LEU A 200 -1.55 -10.33 -17.66
CA LEU A 200 -2.93 -9.98 -17.28
C LEU A 200 -4.00 -10.91 -17.85
N PRO A 201 -3.98 -11.34 -19.14
CA PRO A 201 -4.97 -12.26 -19.67
C PRO A 201 -5.02 -13.60 -18.93
N TYR A 202 -3.89 -14.01 -18.33
CA TYR A 202 -3.73 -15.28 -17.62
C TYR A 202 -3.97 -15.16 -16.11
N LEU A 203 -4.30 -13.95 -15.64
CA LEU A 203 -4.65 -13.62 -14.25
C LEU A 203 -6.13 -13.25 -14.10
N GLU A 204 -6.98 -13.64 -15.05
CA GLU A 204 -8.39 -13.22 -15.11
C GLU A 204 -8.56 -11.69 -15.17
N GLN A 205 -7.57 -10.98 -15.73
CA GLN A 205 -7.57 -9.52 -15.91
C GLN A 205 -7.74 -9.13 -17.39
N GLY A 206 -8.44 -9.95 -18.18
CA GLY A 206 -8.67 -9.72 -19.61
C GLY A 206 -9.33 -8.37 -19.92
N ASN A 207 -10.29 -7.93 -19.10
CA ASN A 207 -10.93 -6.61 -19.27
C ASN A 207 -9.96 -5.44 -19.10
N THR A 208 -8.97 -5.57 -18.22
CA THR A 208 -7.91 -4.58 -18.03
C THR A 208 -6.93 -4.63 -19.20
N PHE A 209 -6.56 -5.83 -19.66
CA PHE A 209 -5.70 -6.00 -20.82
C PHE A 209 -6.31 -5.46 -22.12
N ASN A 210 -7.62 -5.60 -22.33
CA ASN A 210 -8.31 -5.05 -23.50
C ASN A 210 -8.30 -3.52 -23.58
N GLN A 211 -8.03 -2.83 -22.47
CA GLN A 211 -7.85 -1.38 -22.43
C GLN A 211 -6.38 -0.97 -22.63
N TYR A 212 -5.46 -1.93 -22.59
CA TYR A 212 -4.06 -1.73 -22.89
C TYR A 212 -3.81 -1.93 -24.38
N ASP A 213 -3.00 -1.04 -24.97
CA ASP A 213 -2.57 -1.14 -26.36
C ASP A 213 -1.09 -1.53 -26.38
N PRO A 214 -0.76 -2.80 -26.71
CA PRO A 214 0.62 -3.28 -26.70
C PRO A 214 1.54 -2.57 -27.68
N LYS A 215 1.01 -1.87 -28.70
CA LYS A 215 1.83 -1.13 -29.67
C LYS A 215 2.33 0.19 -29.12
N LEU A 216 1.68 0.72 -28.09
CA LEU A 216 2.09 1.96 -27.46
C LEU A 216 3.16 1.72 -26.39
N GLY A 217 3.30 0.48 -25.92
CA GLY A 217 4.18 0.12 -24.80
C GLY A 217 3.80 0.86 -23.51
N TRP A 218 4.65 0.80 -22.48
CA TRP A 218 4.37 1.46 -21.21
C TRP A 218 4.80 2.94 -21.20
N ASN A 219 4.13 3.80 -20.43
CA ASN A 219 4.37 5.26 -20.30
C ASN A 219 3.89 6.15 -21.45
N THR A 220 2.71 5.86 -21.98
CA THR A 220 1.97 6.80 -22.85
C THR A 220 0.90 7.55 -22.06
N SER A 221 0.57 8.77 -22.49
CA SER A 221 -0.51 9.55 -21.87
C SER A 221 -1.83 8.78 -21.84
N PHE A 222 -2.10 7.95 -22.86
CA PHE A 222 -3.27 7.10 -22.92
C PHE A 222 -3.29 6.07 -21.76
N HIS A 223 -2.27 5.22 -21.63
CA HIS A 223 -2.27 4.21 -20.56
C HIS A 223 -2.17 4.82 -19.17
N VAL A 224 -1.41 5.90 -19.00
CA VAL A 224 -1.29 6.57 -17.70
C VAL A 224 -2.64 7.12 -17.24
N ASN A 225 -3.43 7.73 -18.15
CA ASN A 225 -4.73 8.28 -17.81
C ASN A 225 -5.82 7.20 -17.61
N THR A 226 -5.78 6.13 -18.40
CA THR A 226 -6.82 5.08 -18.38
C THR A 226 -6.56 4.03 -17.31
N LEU A 227 -5.31 3.57 -17.19
CA LEU A 227 -4.92 2.40 -16.38
C LEU A 227 -4.10 2.78 -15.14
N GLY A 228 -3.52 3.98 -15.12
CA GLY A 228 -2.59 4.41 -14.06
C GLY A 228 -3.19 4.39 -12.66
N ALA A 229 -4.51 4.51 -12.50
CA ALA A 229 -5.18 4.48 -11.20
C ALA A 229 -5.81 3.11 -10.84
N LEU A 230 -5.76 2.12 -11.74
CA LEU A 230 -6.40 0.82 -11.52
C LEU A 230 -5.59 -0.03 -10.54
N PRO A 231 -6.18 -0.47 -9.41
CA PRO A 231 -5.50 -1.35 -8.49
C PRO A 231 -5.39 -2.77 -9.04
N MET A 232 -4.27 -3.42 -8.73
CA MET A 232 -4.04 -4.83 -9.09
C MET A 232 -3.67 -5.64 -7.83
N PRO A 233 -4.66 -6.08 -7.03
CA PRO A 233 -4.39 -6.72 -5.73
C PRO A 233 -3.54 -7.99 -5.81
N VAL A 234 -3.60 -8.73 -6.92
CA VAL A 234 -2.78 -9.94 -7.15
C VAL A 234 -1.28 -9.61 -7.24
N TYR A 235 -0.92 -8.36 -7.50
CA TYR A 235 0.47 -7.90 -7.60
C TYR A 235 1.00 -7.21 -6.34
N VAL A 236 0.20 -7.15 -5.29
CA VAL A 236 0.52 -6.44 -4.05
C VAL A 236 0.55 -7.43 -2.88
N CYS A 237 1.59 -7.36 -2.06
CA CYS A 237 1.62 -8.12 -0.81
C CYS A 237 0.83 -7.37 0.27
N PRO A 238 -0.18 -7.98 0.94
CA PRO A 238 -0.92 -7.30 2.00
C PRO A 238 -0.11 -6.87 3.22
N SER A 239 1.12 -7.38 3.39
CA SER A 239 2.05 -6.89 4.43
C SER A 239 2.74 -5.58 4.04
N ASP A 240 2.74 -5.21 2.74
CA ASP A 240 3.19 -3.88 2.34
C ASP A 240 2.11 -2.83 2.61
N GLY A 241 2.18 -2.25 3.80
CA GLY A 241 1.39 -1.10 4.19
C GLY A 241 1.95 0.23 3.66
N LYS A 242 3.13 0.24 3.02
CA LYS A 242 3.68 1.46 2.45
C LYS A 242 2.93 1.79 1.16
N TRP A 243 2.84 3.08 0.85
CA TRP A 243 2.39 3.54 -0.46
C TRP A 243 0.94 3.17 -0.81
N THR A 244 0.06 3.01 0.19
CA THR A 244 -1.37 2.73 -0.02
C THR A 244 -2.09 3.81 -0.84
N LEU A 245 -1.55 5.04 -0.85
CA LEU A 245 -1.97 6.14 -1.71
C LEU A 245 -1.83 5.82 -3.21
N TYR A 246 -0.87 4.95 -3.57
CA TYR A 246 -0.64 4.50 -4.94
C TYR A 246 -1.41 3.21 -5.21
N LYS A 247 -2.57 3.36 -5.85
CA LYS A 247 -3.50 2.25 -6.10
C LYS A 247 -2.93 1.18 -7.03
N ASN A 248 -2.20 1.58 -8.07
CA ASN A 248 -1.65 0.67 -9.08
C ASN A 248 -0.29 0.06 -8.71
N ARG A 249 0.19 0.23 -7.46
CA ARG A 249 1.51 -0.26 -7.05
C ARG A 249 1.66 -1.77 -7.22
N ARG A 250 2.91 -2.23 -7.28
CA ARG A 250 3.31 -3.64 -7.39
C ARG A 250 4.48 -3.93 -6.44
N ASN A 251 4.47 -5.14 -5.88
CA ASN A 251 5.52 -5.64 -4.98
C ASN A 251 6.29 -6.84 -5.54
N TYR A 252 5.97 -7.33 -6.73
CA TYR A 252 6.66 -8.48 -7.33
C TYR A 252 7.47 -8.04 -8.54
N PHE A 253 8.67 -8.61 -8.71
CA PHE A 253 9.63 -8.24 -9.77
C PHE A 253 10.28 -9.50 -10.34
N GLY A 254 10.45 -9.55 -11.67
CA GLY A 254 11.12 -10.66 -12.34
C GLY A 254 12.61 -10.66 -12.03
N ILE A 255 13.26 -11.82 -12.06
CA ILE A 255 14.68 -11.96 -11.76
C ILE A 255 15.50 -11.88 -13.05
N ALA A 256 16.36 -10.86 -13.14
CA ALA A 256 17.28 -10.65 -14.25
C ALA A 256 18.58 -11.45 -14.10
N GLY A 257 18.85 -11.97 -12.91
CA GLY A 257 20.10 -12.66 -12.54
C GLY A 257 20.92 -11.88 -11.52
N GLY A 258 22.19 -12.20 -11.37
CA GLY A 258 23.04 -11.51 -10.40
C GLY A 258 24.45 -12.05 -10.21
N ARG A 259 24.85 -13.04 -11.00
CA ARG A 259 26.17 -13.66 -10.90
C ARG A 259 27.17 -13.03 -11.87
N VAL A 260 26.83 -13.00 -13.16
CA VAL A 260 27.72 -12.47 -14.20
C VAL A 260 27.25 -11.08 -14.63
N ARG A 261 27.94 -10.05 -14.15
CA ARG A 261 27.69 -8.68 -14.63
C ARG A 261 28.14 -8.54 -16.08
N LEU A 262 27.20 -8.32 -16.98
CA LEU A 262 27.48 -8.14 -18.42
C LEU A 262 27.84 -6.71 -18.77
N SER A 263 27.26 -5.74 -18.06
CA SER A 263 27.54 -4.33 -18.28
C SER A 263 27.23 -3.50 -17.04
N HIS A 264 27.73 -2.26 -17.06
CA HIS A 264 27.32 -1.21 -16.14
C HIS A 264 26.80 -0.05 -16.98
N GLY A 265 25.50 0.22 -16.86
CA GLY A 265 24.84 1.32 -17.54
C GLY A 265 24.60 2.51 -16.64
N TRP A 266 24.06 3.59 -17.21
CA TRP A 266 23.63 4.78 -16.45
C TRP A 266 22.47 4.51 -15.48
N ARG A 267 21.95 3.28 -15.44
CA ARG A 267 20.87 2.82 -14.56
C ARG A 267 21.28 1.69 -13.63
N GLY A 268 22.55 1.29 -13.63
CA GLY A 268 23.12 0.31 -12.73
C GLY A 268 23.67 -0.89 -13.47
N ASP A 269 23.93 -1.96 -12.73
CA ASP A 269 24.50 -3.18 -13.31
C ASP A 269 23.45 -3.96 -14.11
N VAL A 270 23.88 -4.54 -15.22
CA VAL A 270 23.03 -5.33 -16.12
C VAL A 270 23.45 -6.78 -16.06
N TYR A 271 22.48 -7.60 -15.67
CA TYR A 271 22.54 -9.04 -15.57
C TYR A 271 21.52 -9.62 -16.54
N GLN A 272 21.83 -10.77 -17.13
CA GLN A 272 20.92 -11.51 -18.01
C GLN A 272 21.06 -13.02 -17.79
N ASP A 273 21.64 -13.46 -16.69
CA ASP A 273 21.78 -14.86 -16.31
C ASP A 273 20.50 -15.44 -15.67
N GLY A 274 19.49 -14.61 -15.39
CA GLY A 274 18.21 -15.04 -14.83
C GLY A 274 17.17 -15.51 -15.86
N VAL A 275 16.00 -15.88 -15.33
CA VAL A 275 14.86 -16.37 -16.12
C VAL A 275 14.34 -15.31 -17.08
N PHE A 276 14.27 -14.06 -16.63
CA PHE A 276 13.70 -12.96 -17.41
C PHE A 276 14.81 -12.04 -17.92
N LYS A 277 14.72 -11.68 -19.20
CA LYS A 277 15.63 -10.75 -19.88
C LYS A 277 14.82 -9.71 -20.64
N MET A 278 15.45 -8.58 -20.96
CA MET A 278 14.89 -7.64 -21.92
C MET A 278 14.99 -8.23 -23.34
N GLN A 279 13.90 -8.16 -24.11
CA GLN A 279 13.82 -8.51 -25.53
C GLN A 279 14.10 -9.98 -25.90
N THR A 280 14.35 -10.85 -24.91
CA THR A 280 14.68 -12.24 -25.14
C THR A 280 13.81 -13.11 -24.26
N ALA A 281 12.92 -13.86 -24.91
CA ALA A 281 12.10 -14.86 -24.24
C ALA A 281 12.93 -16.13 -24.02
N ARG A 282 12.72 -16.79 -22.88
CA ARG A 282 13.32 -18.09 -22.57
C ARG A 282 12.25 -19.16 -22.58
N ARG A 283 12.59 -20.38 -23.03
CA ARG A 283 11.72 -21.54 -22.83
C ARG A 283 12.04 -22.23 -21.52
N LEU A 284 11.07 -22.87 -20.88
CA LEU A 284 11.34 -23.66 -19.66
C LEU A 284 12.43 -24.72 -19.88
N ALA A 285 12.47 -25.31 -21.07
CA ALA A 285 13.49 -26.28 -21.47
C ALA A 285 14.92 -25.70 -21.58
N GLU A 286 15.09 -24.37 -21.58
CA GLU A 286 16.39 -23.69 -21.65
C GLU A 286 16.92 -23.32 -20.26
N ILE A 287 16.26 -23.76 -19.19
CA ILE A 287 16.72 -23.62 -17.81
C ILE A 287 17.49 -24.90 -17.46
N SER A 288 18.82 -24.79 -17.38
CA SER A 288 19.71 -25.92 -17.11
C SER A 288 19.92 -26.19 -15.61
N ASP A 289 19.67 -25.21 -14.74
CA ASP A 289 19.95 -25.28 -13.29
C ASP A 289 18.82 -25.91 -12.45
N GLU A 290 18.06 -26.81 -13.06
CA GLU A 290 16.80 -27.37 -12.54
C GLU A 290 15.73 -26.30 -12.22
N THR A 291 14.53 -26.47 -12.77
CA THR A 291 13.46 -25.47 -12.59
C THR A 291 13.03 -25.27 -11.12
N SER A 292 13.28 -26.25 -10.26
CA SER A 292 13.02 -26.17 -8.81
C SER A 292 14.09 -25.44 -8.01
N ASN A 293 15.27 -25.16 -8.59
CA ASN A 293 16.34 -24.40 -7.92
C ASN A 293 16.56 -23.02 -8.56
N THR A 294 15.96 -22.74 -9.71
CA THR A 294 16.00 -21.41 -10.32
C THR A 294 14.86 -20.51 -9.85
N LEU A 295 15.17 -19.33 -9.33
CA LEU A 295 14.21 -18.29 -8.97
C LEU A 295 13.75 -17.54 -10.22
N ALA A 296 12.44 -17.31 -10.34
CA ALA A 296 11.85 -16.55 -11.44
C ALA A 296 11.38 -15.16 -10.99
N ILE A 297 10.60 -15.07 -9.91
CA ILE A 297 9.97 -13.83 -9.45
C ILE A 297 10.17 -13.68 -7.95
N GLY A 298 10.49 -12.47 -7.50
CA GLY A 298 10.67 -12.18 -6.08
C GLY A 298 9.84 -11.01 -5.60
N GLU A 299 9.58 -10.99 -4.30
CA GLU A 299 8.98 -9.84 -3.61
C GLU A 299 10.01 -8.74 -3.37
N ALA A 300 9.61 -7.50 -3.61
CA ALA A 300 10.41 -6.32 -3.40
C ALA A 300 9.55 -5.12 -2.95
N VAL A 301 9.89 -4.57 -1.79
CA VAL A 301 9.21 -3.41 -1.16
C VAL A 301 10.05 -2.13 -1.17
N HIS A 302 11.21 -2.17 -1.84
CA HIS A 302 12.13 -1.04 -1.85
C HIS A 302 11.65 0.05 -2.82
N PRO A 303 11.64 1.32 -2.37
CA PRO A 303 11.29 2.43 -3.23
C PRO A 303 12.32 2.58 -4.34
N MET A 304 11.84 3.08 -5.47
CA MET A 304 12.65 3.34 -6.64
C MET A 304 12.60 4.84 -6.93
N ARG A 305 13.76 5.44 -7.14
CA ARG A 305 13.82 6.80 -7.67
C ARG A 305 13.20 6.76 -9.08
N TRP A 306 12.22 7.63 -9.34
CA TRP A 306 11.42 7.60 -10.57
C TRP A 306 10.46 6.41 -10.73
N GLY A 307 10.03 5.77 -9.63
CA GLY A 307 8.92 4.81 -9.65
C GLY A 307 7.63 5.45 -10.16
N LEU A 308 7.05 4.91 -11.23
CA LEU A 308 5.98 5.53 -12.01
C LEU A 308 4.57 5.14 -11.55
N GLY A 309 4.30 5.17 -10.25
CA GLY A 309 2.92 5.25 -9.76
C GLY A 309 2.27 6.60 -10.14
N PRO A 310 0.94 6.71 -10.31
CA PRO A 310 0.28 7.97 -10.65
C PRO A 310 0.53 8.99 -9.54
N GLY A 311 1.01 10.17 -9.91
CA GLY A 311 1.34 11.25 -8.98
C GLY A 311 2.73 11.11 -8.36
N TYR A 312 3.77 11.22 -9.19
CA TYR A 312 5.19 11.14 -8.83
C TYR A 312 5.47 11.47 -7.37
N GLY A 313 6.04 10.49 -6.66
CA GLY A 313 6.79 10.79 -5.46
C GLY A 313 7.88 11.82 -5.81
N ILE A 314 8.11 12.73 -4.88
CA ILE A 314 9.13 13.78 -4.97
C ILE A 314 10.43 13.13 -5.49
N GLN A 315 11.02 13.70 -6.54
CA GLN A 315 12.21 13.20 -7.26
C GLN A 315 13.41 12.89 -6.34
N GLU A 316 13.35 13.43 -5.12
CA GLU A 316 14.29 13.30 -4.01
C GLU A 316 14.00 12.11 -3.08
N ILE A 317 12.76 11.62 -2.99
CA ILE A 317 12.29 10.60 -2.01
C ILE A 317 12.00 9.24 -2.66
N GLY A 318 11.76 9.16 -3.97
CA GLY A 318 11.41 7.90 -4.65
C GLY A 318 10.02 7.35 -4.26
N GLY A 319 9.60 6.24 -4.90
CA GLY A 319 8.25 5.69 -4.72
C GLY A 319 8.07 4.26 -5.23
N PRO A 320 6.87 3.68 -5.10
CA PRO A 320 6.57 2.34 -5.60
C PRO A 320 6.53 2.33 -7.14
N VAL A 321 6.62 1.13 -7.71
CA VAL A 321 6.45 0.93 -9.16
C VAL A 321 5.03 0.45 -9.44
N GLY A 322 4.39 1.05 -10.45
CA GLY A 322 3.06 0.64 -10.89
C GLY A 322 3.10 -0.66 -11.71
N TRP A 323 2.03 -1.45 -11.69
CA TRP A 323 2.01 -2.75 -12.39
C TRP A 323 2.22 -2.65 -13.91
N LEU A 324 1.74 -1.59 -14.55
CA LEU A 324 1.89 -1.36 -16.00
C LEU A 324 3.33 -0.98 -16.39
N VAL A 325 4.13 -0.56 -15.42
CA VAL A 325 5.45 0.03 -15.65
C VAL A 325 6.45 -1.08 -15.90
N GLY A 326 7.15 -0.98 -17.03
CA GLY A 326 8.30 -1.80 -17.38
C GLY A 326 9.60 -1.01 -17.32
N GLY A 327 10.65 -1.56 -17.92
CA GLY A 327 11.93 -0.88 -18.09
C GLY A 327 12.08 -0.12 -19.43
N ALA A 328 13.21 0.51 -19.68
CA ALA A 328 13.47 1.24 -20.93
C ALA A 328 14.84 0.89 -21.53
N CYS A 329 15.04 1.23 -22.79
CA CYS A 329 16.37 1.24 -23.42
C CYS A 329 16.42 2.26 -24.56
N LEU A 330 17.58 2.44 -25.17
CA LEU A 330 17.78 3.38 -26.27
C LEU A 330 17.99 2.68 -27.61
N LYS A 331 17.53 3.33 -28.69
CA LYS A 331 17.84 2.95 -30.09
C LYS A 331 19.35 3.01 -30.38
N PRO A 332 19.85 2.25 -31.38
CA PRO A 332 19.10 1.38 -32.29
C PRO A 332 18.82 -0.02 -31.75
N ASN A 333 19.62 -0.53 -30.81
CA ASN A 333 19.66 -1.96 -30.50
C ASN A 333 19.51 -2.29 -29.01
N CYS A 334 19.09 -1.34 -28.16
CA CYS A 334 18.97 -1.56 -26.72
C CYS A 334 20.21 -2.22 -26.11
N LEU A 335 21.36 -1.56 -26.35
CA LEU A 335 22.67 -2.02 -25.92
C LEU A 335 22.69 -2.29 -24.42
N LEU A 336 23.51 -3.25 -23.99
CA LEU A 336 23.56 -3.71 -22.59
C LEU A 336 23.81 -2.56 -21.60
N ASN A 337 24.58 -1.53 -21.96
CA ASN A 337 24.85 -0.37 -21.12
C ASN A 337 23.71 0.67 -21.08
N ASP A 338 22.68 0.52 -21.91
CA ASP A 338 21.52 1.41 -21.97
C ASP A 338 20.25 0.77 -21.39
N GLN A 339 20.34 -0.47 -20.90
CA GLN A 339 19.20 -1.22 -20.37
C GLN A 339 18.82 -0.75 -18.96
N SER A 340 17.62 -0.20 -18.86
CA SER A 340 16.88 0.05 -17.63
C SER A 340 15.84 -1.05 -17.47
N TYR A 341 15.99 -1.95 -16.51
CA TYR A 341 14.98 -2.97 -16.22
C TYR A 341 14.47 -2.94 -14.78
N GLY A 342 15.08 -2.16 -13.88
CA GLY A 342 14.76 -2.11 -12.44
C GLY A 342 13.29 -1.93 -12.06
N ARG A 343 12.49 -1.40 -12.99
CA ARG A 343 11.05 -1.19 -12.85
C ARG A 343 10.23 -2.43 -13.15
N ASP A 344 10.76 -3.39 -13.89
CA ASP A 344 10.08 -4.64 -14.24
C ASP A 344 10.68 -5.83 -13.50
N MET A 345 12.01 -5.85 -13.52
CA MET A 345 12.88 -6.88 -12.99
C MET A 345 13.90 -6.30 -12.02
N ARG A 346 14.54 -7.14 -11.22
CA ARG A 346 15.66 -6.74 -10.36
C ARG A 346 16.77 -7.78 -10.46
N ASN A 347 17.98 -7.35 -10.09
CA ASN A 347 19.11 -8.24 -9.93
C ASN A 347 19.33 -8.62 -8.46
N THR A 348 20.15 -9.64 -8.24
CA THR A 348 20.50 -10.15 -6.91
C THR A 348 21.89 -9.67 -6.44
N LYS A 349 22.29 -8.45 -6.85
CA LYS A 349 23.56 -7.82 -6.42
C LYS A 349 23.62 -7.61 -4.91
N PHE A 350 22.48 -7.28 -4.29
CA PHE A 350 22.38 -7.00 -2.86
C PHE A 350 21.61 -8.09 -2.11
N PRO A 351 21.90 -8.30 -0.82
CA PRO A 351 21.12 -9.20 0.03
C PRO A 351 19.64 -8.82 0.09
N ILE A 352 18.81 -9.81 0.40
CA ILE A 352 17.38 -9.59 0.64
C ILE A 352 17.21 -8.61 1.83
N ASN A 353 16.28 -7.67 1.72
CA ASN A 353 16.01 -6.61 2.70
C ASN A 353 17.18 -5.63 2.91
N ALA A 354 18.20 -5.62 2.03
CA ALA A 354 19.29 -4.66 2.14
C ALA A 354 18.81 -3.22 2.01
N THR A 355 19.35 -2.32 2.82
CA THR A 355 19.13 -0.89 2.67
C THR A 355 20.15 -0.34 1.69
N VAL A 356 19.69 0.11 0.52
CA VAL A 356 20.53 0.75 -0.49
C VAL A 356 20.14 2.22 -0.64
N PRO A 357 21.11 3.13 -0.87
CA PRO A 357 20.80 4.53 -1.15
C PRO A 357 20.09 4.67 -2.50
N MET A 358 19.09 5.55 -2.57
CA MET A 358 18.39 5.86 -3.83
C MET A 358 19.20 6.82 -4.71
N LEU A 359 20.22 6.27 -5.37
CA LEU A 359 21.06 7.00 -6.32
C LEU A 359 20.34 7.13 -7.69
N MET A 360 20.68 8.16 -8.47
CA MET A 360 20.06 8.39 -9.79
C MET A 360 20.34 7.27 -10.78
N ASP A 361 21.44 6.54 -10.56
CA ASP A 361 22.05 5.67 -11.56
C ASP A 361 22.10 4.19 -11.14
N ASN A 362 21.35 3.76 -10.11
CA ASN A 362 21.37 2.38 -9.60
C ASN A 362 19.97 1.75 -9.54
N GLU A 363 19.12 2.09 -10.51
CA GLU A 363 17.74 1.66 -10.53
C GLU A 363 17.59 0.15 -10.81
N ASN A 364 18.53 -0.47 -11.53
CA ASN A 364 18.60 -1.91 -11.75
C ASN A 364 19.01 -2.67 -10.47
N ASP A 365 19.80 -2.02 -9.62
CA ASP A 365 20.45 -2.60 -8.45
C ASP A 365 19.59 -2.47 -7.18
N ILE A 366 18.27 -2.47 -7.31
CA ILE A 366 17.39 -2.38 -6.15
C ILE A 366 17.17 -3.81 -5.60
N PRO A 367 17.38 -4.04 -4.29
CA PRO A 367 17.25 -5.37 -3.70
C PRO A 367 15.82 -5.90 -3.73
N TYR A 368 15.71 -7.22 -3.65
CA TYR A 368 14.49 -7.89 -3.22
C TYR A 368 14.31 -7.74 -1.71
N GLY A 369 13.08 -7.83 -1.25
CA GLY A 369 12.75 -7.65 0.16
C GLY A 369 11.26 -7.59 0.43
N SER A 370 10.88 -7.86 1.67
CA SER A 370 9.50 -7.84 2.11
C SER A 370 9.36 -7.15 3.47
N GLN A 371 8.12 -6.91 3.90
CA GLN A 371 7.81 -6.51 5.28
C GLN A 371 7.66 -7.73 6.21
N HIS A 372 7.85 -8.95 5.70
CA HIS A 372 7.84 -10.15 6.51
C HIS A 372 9.13 -10.25 7.35
N PRO A 373 9.05 -10.75 8.59
CA PRO A 373 10.24 -10.98 9.39
C PRO A 373 11.24 -11.94 8.71
N GLY A 374 12.49 -11.49 8.56
CA GLY A 374 13.63 -12.36 8.26
C GLY A 374 13.85 -12.76 6.80
N GLY A 375 13.11 -12.21 5.83
CA GLY A 375 13.30 -12.61 4.43
C GLY A 375 12.27 -12.07 3.46
N ALA A 376 12.10 -12.75 2.33
CA ALA A 376 11.11 -12.44 1.30
C ALA A 376 10.61 -13.72 0.58
N SER A 377 9.44 -13.64 -0.03
CA SER A 377 8.87 -14.75 -0.80
C SER A 377 9.29 -14.69 -2.27
N PHE A 378 9.54 -15.86 -2.86
CA PHE A 378 9.95 -16.01 -4.25
C PHE A 378 9.20 -17.17 -4.92
N ILE A 379 8.96 -17.05 -6.22
CA ILE A 379 8.49 -18.11 -7.11
C ILE A 379 9.71 -18.68 -7.83
N TYR A 380 9.80 -20.00 -7.91
CA TYR A 380 10.78 -20.72 -8.69
C TYR A 380 10.28 -20.99 -10.12
N ALA A 381 11.17 -21.37 -11.03
CA ALA A 381 10.82 -21.60 -12.42
C ALA A 381 9.85 -22.79 -12.63
N ASP A 382 9.72 -23.69 -11.66
CA ASP A 382 8.69 -24.74 -11.57
C ASP A 382 7.35 -24.27 -10.94
N GLY A 383 7.28 -22.98 -10.55
CA GLY A 383 6.11 -22.29 -9.99
C GLY A 383 5.85 -22.54 -8.51
N HIS A 384 6.67 -23.32 -7.80
CA HIS A 384 6.53 -23.41 -6.36
C HIS A 384 6.97 -22.09 -5.70
N VAL A 385 6.41 -21.81 -4.52
CA VAL A 385 6.71 -20.59 -3.77
C VAL A 385 7.50 -20.95 -2.52
N GLY A 386 8.70 -20.38 -2.42
CA GLY A 386 9.57 -20.51 -1.25
C GLY A 386 9.75 -19.18 -0.53
N PHE A 387 10.19 -19.24 0.72
CA PHE A 387 10.62 -18.06 1.48
C PHE A 387 12.11 -18.14 1.73
N LEU A 388 12.86 -17.17 1.23
CA LEU A 388 14.29 -17.10 1.40
C LEU A 388 14.65 -16.17 2.57
N THR A 389 15.57 -16.63 3.41
CA THR A 389 16.10 -15.85 4.53
C THR A 389 17.01 -14.74 4.04
N GLN A 390 16.96 -13.58 4.70
CA GLN A 390 17.88 -12.47 4.43
C GLN A 390 19.34 -12.77 4.78
N ASN A 391 19.58 -13.82 5.58
CA ASN A 391 20.91 -14.27 5.97
C ASN A 391 21.49 -15.31 5.00
N LEU A 392 20.82 -15.56 3.86
CA LEU A 392 21.31 -16.49 2.84
C LEU A 392 22.67 -16.01 2.31
N ALA A 393 23.62 -16.93 2.16
CA ALA A 393 24.92 -16.61 1.57
C ALA A 393 24.72 -16.05 0.16
N MET A 394 25.43 -14.95 -0.17
CA MET A 394 25.26 -14.28 -1.46
C MET A 394 25.57 -15.19 -2.65
N THR A 395 26.53 -16.10 -2.52
CA THR A 395 26.85 -17.10 -3.55
C THR A 395 25.66 -18.00 -3.84
N ALA A 396 25.05 -18.57 -2.80
CA ALA A 396 23.84 -19.39 -2.94
C ALA A 396 22.67 -18.58 -3.51
N TYR A 397 22.50 -17.34 -3.06
CA TYR A 397 21.42 -16.47 -3.58
C TYR A 397 21.58 -16.14 -5.06
N GLN A 398 22.81 -15.85 -5.51
CA GLN A 398 23.10 -15.54 -6.89
C GLN A 398 23.03 -16.77 -7.79
N SER A 399 23.42 -17.95 -7.30
CA SER A 399 23.24 -19.19 -8.04
C SER A 399 21.76 -19.55 -8.21
N LEU A 400 20.95 -19.42 -7.16
CA LEU A 400 19.49 -19.56 -7.27
C LEU A 400 18.87 -18.55 -8.26
N ALA A 401 19.49 -17.39 -8.48
CA ALA A 401 19.01 -16.39 -9.44
C ALA A 401 19.45 -16.66 -10.89
N SER A 402 20.43 -17.53 -11.10
CA SER A 402 20.94 -17.94 -12.40
C SER A 402 20.12 -19.10 -12.97
N CYS A 403 20.10 -19.23 -14.29
CA CYS A 403 19.44 -20.33 -14.99
C CYS A 403 20.34 -21.05 -16.00
N GLU A 404 21.64 -20.70 -16.05
CA GLU A 404 22.60 -21.20 -17.05
C GLU A 404 23.36 -22.47 -16.60
N GLY A 405 23.20 -22.91 -15.35
CA GLY A 405 23.67 -24.21 -14.84
C GLY A 405 25.19 -24.32 -14.66
N GLY A 406 25.65 -25.38 -13.99
CA GLY A 406 27.08 -25.66 -13.79
C GLY A 406 27.73 -24.87 -12.64
N GLU A 407 26.91 -24.25 -11.80
CA GLU A 407 27.37 -23.45 -10.67
C GLU A 407 27.37 -24.32 -9.42
N VAL A 408 28.56 -24.74 -9.00
CA VAL A 408 28.69 -25.39 -7.70
C VAL A 408 28.29 -24.37 -6.65
N ALA A 409 27.16 -24.59 -5.98
CA ALA A 409 26.91 -23.95 -4.71
C ALA A 409 28.04 -24.39 -3.79
N ASP A 410 29.08 -23.58 -3.67
CA ASP A 410 30.01 -23.68 -2.56
C ASP A 410 29.20 -23.38 -1.31
N ALA A 411 28.56 -24.43 -0.80
CA ALA A 411 28.07 -24.54 0.55
C ALA A 411 29.31 -24.51 1.45
N GLY A 412 29.85 -23.30 1.65
CA GLY A 412 30.84 -23.04 2.67
C GLY A 412 30.20 -23.27 4.03
N ASN A 413 30.70 -24.31 4.71
CA ASN A 413 30.52 -24.58 6.14
C ASN A 413 30.68 -23.34 7.02
#